data_AF-A0A0D2N1D4-F1
#
_entry.id   AF-A0A0D2N1D4-F1
#
_cell.length_a   1.000
_cell.length_b   1.000
_cell.length_c   1.000
_cell.angle_alpha   90.00
_cell.angle_beta   90.00
_cell.angle_gamma   90.00
#
_symmetry.space_group_name_H-M   'P 1'
#
loop_
_entity.id
_entity.type
_entity.pdbx_description
1 polymer ?
#
loop_
_entity_poly.entity_id
_entity_poly.type
_entity_poly.pdbx_seq_one_letter_code
_entity_poly.pdbx_strand_id
1 'polypeptide(L)'
;MPKRSGITDLIAEGYPAQQVLLQLQSEVLAAPSDPDASDSAIPAKPRSQICELLAEADKCLQDGADEFLQLLHVGAQTQKALARA
;
A
#
# COMPACT_ATOMS: atom_id res chain seq x y z
N MET A 1 6.01 -15.60 20.76
CA MET A 1 4.71 -15.20 20.19
C MET A 1 4.79 -15.32 18.67
N PRO A 2 3.78 -15.86 17.97
CA PRO A 2 3.83 -15.95 16.50
C PRO A 2 3.91 -14.54 15.90
N LYS A 3 4.81 -14.32 14.93
CA LYS A 3 4.93 -13.03 14.22
C LYS A 3 3.65 -12.82 13.41
N ARG A 4 2.80 -11.89 13.85
CA ARG A 4 1.66 -11.40 13.07
C ARG A 4 2.19 -10.53 11.93
N SER A 5 1.49 -10.53 10.80
CA SER A 5 1.80 -9.58 9.72
C SER A 5 1.33 -8.19 10.15
N GLY A 6 2.01 -7.11 9.74
CA GLY A 6 1.58 -5.75 10.11
C GLY A 6 0.13 -5.43 9.73
N ILE A 7 -0.38 -6.08 8.67
CA ILE A 7 -1.79 -5.98 8.27
C ILE A 7 -2.74 -6.63 9.30
N THR A 8 -2.34 -7.76 9.88
CA THR A 8 -3.11 -8.42 10.95
C THR A 8 -3.26 -7.50 12.16
N ASP A 9 -2.21 -6.73 12.48
CA ASP A 9 -2.23 -5.80 13.60
C ASP A 9 -3.10 -4.57 13.27
N LEU A 10 -2.99 -4.00 12.06
CA LEU A 10 -3.86 -2.89 11.62
C LEU A 10 -5.36 -3.21 11.72
N ILE A 11 -5.76 -4.41 11.27
CA ILE A 11 -7.15 -4.87 11.37
C ILE A 11 -7.54 -5.12 12.83
N ALA A 12 -6.66 -5.74 13.64
CA ALA A 12 -6.94 -6.01 15.04
C ALA A 12 -7.06 -4.72 15.90
N GLU A 13 -6.33 -3.68 15.52
CA GLU A 13 -6.39 -2.34 16.13
C GLU A 13 -7.61 -1.52 15.66
N GLY A 14 -8.36 -2.03 14.68
CA GLY A 14 -9.62 -1.44 14.21
C GLY A 14 -9.43 -0.30 13.22
N TYR A 15 -8.29 -0.21 12.53
CA TYR A 15 -8.10 0.77 11.47
C TYR A 15 -8.93 0.40 10.24
N PRO A 16 -9.79 1.29 9.73
CA PRO A 16 -10.53 1.05 8.50
C PRO A 16 -9.58 0.87 7.32
N ALA A 17 -9.85 -0.11 6.44
CA ALA A 17 -8.97 -0.36 5.31
C ALA A 17 -8.83 0.85 4.38
N GLN A 18 -9.92 1.60 4.13
CA GLN A 18 -9.84 2.82 3.32
C GLN A 18 -8.87 3.85 3.91
N GLN A 19 -8.82 4.00 5.24
CA GLN A 19 -7.90 4.94 5.88
C GLN A 19 -6.44 4.49 5.72
N VAL A 20 -6.18 3.19 5.83
CA VAL A 20 -4.84 2.63 5.59
C VAL A 20 -4.40 2.86 4.14
N LEU A 21 -5.30 2.65 3.16
CA LEU A 21 -5.02 2.93 1.76
C LEU A 21 -4.73 4.41 1.49
N LEU A 22 -5.53 5.32 2.08
CA LEU A 22 -5.32 6.77 1.95
C LEU A 22 -3.97 7.20 2.52
N GLN A 23 -3.57 6.67 3.68
CA GLN A 23 -2.27 7.00 4.26
C GLN A 23 -1.13 6.47 3.37
N LEU A 24 -1.24 5.24 2.89
CA LEU A 24 -0.25 4.68 1.97
C LEU A 24 -0.14 5.50 0.68
N GLN A 25 -1.27 5.95 0.12
CA GLN A 25 -1.29 6.83 -1.04
C GLN A 25 -0.54 8.14 -0.77
N SER A 26 -0.81 8.78 0.38
CA SER A 26 -0.15 10.02 0.79
C SER A 26 1.37 9.86 0.84
N GLU A 27 1.86 8.78 1.48
CA GLU A 27 3.30 8.48 1.57
C GLU A 27 3.92 8.23 0.18
N VAL A 28 3.25 7.48 -0.69
CA VAL A 28 3.73 7.17 -2.04
C VAL A 28 3.86 8.43 -2.91
N LEU A 29 2.94 9.37 -2.75
CA LEU A 29 2.96 10.65 -3.46
C LEU A 29 3.99 11.63 -2.89
N ALA A 30 4.22 11.59 -1.57
CA ALA A 30 5.21 12.43 -0.90
C ALA A 30 6.66 11.94 -1.10
N ALA A 31 6.86 10.66 -1.41
CA ALA A 31 8.17 10.08 -1.63
C ALA A 31 8.93 10.76 -2.78
N PRO A 32 10.23 11.07 -2.62
CA PRO A 32 11.03 11.67 -3.69
C PRO A 32 11.12 10.74 -4.91
N SER A 33 11.29 11.33 -6.09
CA SER A 33 11.35 10.57 -7.36
C SER A 33 12.77 10.20 -7.79
N ASP A 34 13.75 10.90 -7.25
CA ASP A 34 15.16 10.74 -7.59
C ASP A 34 15.74 9.61 -6.73
N PRO A 35 16.21 8.49 -7.34
CA PRO A 35 16.74 7.35 -6.60
C PRO A 35 17.98 7.68 -5.76
N ASP A 36 18.71 8.75 -6.11
CA ASP A 36 19.90 9.17 -5.36
C ASP A 36 19.57 10.12 -4.19
N ALA A 37 18.31 10.55 -4.06
CA ALA A 37 17.90 11.53 -3.04
C ALA A 37 17.63 10.91 -1.66
N SER A 38 17.11 9.67 -1.59
CA SER A 38 16.92 8.93 -0.34
C SER A 38 16.59 7.45 -0.55
N ASP A 39 16.79 6.63 0.49
CA ASP A 39 16.34 5.22 0.52
C ASP A 39 14.81 5.08 0.43
N SER A 40 14.06 6.16 0.64
CA SER A 40 12.61 6.22 0.51
C SER A 40 12.14 6.70 -0.86
N ALA A 41 13.05 6.93 -1.81
CA ALA A 41 12.71 7.35 -3.15
C ALA A 41 11.90 6.27 -3.88
N ILE A 42 10.84 6.70 -4.55
CA ILE A 42 10.00 5.84 -5.37
C ILE A 42 10.07 6.37 -6.81
N PRO A 43 10.76 5.67 -7.73
CA PRO A 43 10.82 6.07 -9.14
C PRO A 43 9.42 6.14 -9.78
N ALA A 44 9.31 6.84 -10.91
CA ALA A 44 8.01 7.09 -11.55
C ALA A 44 7.23 5.81 -11.90
N LYS A 45 7.92 4.75 -12.36
CA LYS A 45 7.28 3.48 -12.74
C LYS A 45 6.62 2.77 -11.55
N PRO A 46 7.32 2.38 -10.47
CA PRO A 46 6.67 1.77 -9.31
C PRO A 46 5.62 2.71 -8.69
N ARG A 47 5.84 4.04 -8.69
CA ARG A 47 4.83 4.99 -8.20
C ARG A 47 3.52 4.85 -8.97
N SER A 48 3.56 4.87 -10.30
CA SER A 48 2.35 4.71 -11.13
C SER A 48 1.62 3.39 -10.87
N GLN A 49 2.38 2.28 -10.77
CA GLN A 49 1.82 0.96 -10.50
C GLN A 49 1.14 0.89 -9.13
N ILE A 50 1.73 1.51 -8.11
CA ILE A 50 1.17 1.55 -6.77
C ILE A 50 -0.09 2.43 -6.75
N CYS A 51 -0.11 3.57 -7.45
CA CYS A 51 -1.29 4.41 -7.54
C CYS A 51 -2.47 3.72 -8.25
N GLU A 52 -2.23 2.99 -9.34
CA GLU A 52 -3.26 2.19 -10.02
C GLU A 52 -3.82 1.10 -9.10
N LEU A 53 -2.93 0.35 -8.43
CA LEU A 53 -3.29 -0.67 -7.45
C LEU A 53 -4.15 -0.12 -6.30
N LEU A 54 -3.80 1.06 -5.77
CA LEU A 54 -4.55 1.72 -4.71
C LEU A 54 -5.95 2.13 -5.18
N ALA A 55 -6.08 2.62 -6.42
CA ALA A 55 -7.38 2.99 -6.98
C ALA A 55 -8.29 1.77 -7.19
N GLU A 56 -7.73 0.65 -7.67
CA GLU A 56 -8.48 -0.61 -7.79
C GLU A 56 -8.93 -1.13 -6.42
N ALA A 57 -8.04 -1.11 -5.42
CA ALA A 57 -8.36 -1.54 -4.07
C ALA A 57 -9.43 -0.68 -3.40
N ASP A 58 -9.37 0.65 -3.54
CA ASP A 58 -10.41 1.57 -3.02
C ASP A 58 -11.78 1.23 -3.61
N LYS A 59 -11.84 1.07 -4.94
CA LYS A 59 -13.06 0.68 -5.64
C LYS A 59 -13.57 -0.70 -5.17
N CYS A 60 -12.69 -1.68 -4.97
CA CYS A 60 -13.07 -2.98 -4.43
C CYS A 60 -13.63 -2.89 -2.99
N LEU A 61 -13.06 -2.05 -2.13
CA LEU A 61 -13.59 -1.83 -0.79
C LEU A 61 -14.98 -1.17 -0.83
N GLN A 62 -15.20 -0.21 -1.73
CA GLN A 62 -16.54 0.38 -1.94
C GLN A 62 -17.57 -0.64 -2.44
N ASP A 63 -17.13 -1.61 -3.25
CA ASP A 63 -17.95 -2.72 -3.74
C ASP A 63 -18.17 -3.82 -2.66
N GLY A 64 -17.64 -3.65 -1.45
CA GLY A 64 -17.83 -4.58 -0.32
C GLY A 64 -16.85 -5.75 -0.28
N ALA A 65 -15.67 -5.61 -0.87
CA ALA A 65 -14.59 -6.60 -0.73
C ALA A 65 -14.08 -6.70 0.72
N ASP A 66 -13.53 -7.87 1.06
CA ASP A 66 -12.93 -8.11 2.37
C ASP A 66 -11.71 -7.22 2.63
N GLU A 67 -11.75 -6.48 3.73
CA GLU A 67 -10.72 -5.50 4.12
C GLU A 67 -9.34 -6.12 4.29
N PHE A 68 -9.26 -7.25 5.00
CA PHE A 68 -8.00 -7.93 5.28
C PHE A 68 -7.34 -8.42 3.98
N LEU A 69 -8.12 -9.05 3.09
CA LEU A 69 -7.61 -9.53 1.82
C LEU A 69 -7.18 -8.39 0.90
N GLN A 70 -7.90 -7.26 0.90
CA GLN A 70 -7.51 -6.10 0.10
C GLN A 70 -6.21 -5.45 0.60
N LEU A 71 -6.06 -5.25 1.91
CA LEU A 71 -4.81 -4.72 2.47
C LEU A 71 -3.62 -5.68 2.23
N LEU A 72 -3.87 -6.99 2.33
CA LEU A 72 -2.85 -8.00 2.02
C LEU A 72 -2.45 -7.97 0.54
N HIS A 73 -3.42 -7.84 -0.35
CA HIS A 73 -3.16 -7.71 -1.79
C HIS A 73 -2.32 -6.47 -2.10
N VAL A 74 -2.74 -5.31 -1.59
CA VAL A 74 -2.05 -4.03 -1.81
C VAL A 74 -0.64 -4.09 -1.24
N GLY A 75 -0.45 -4.57 -0.01
CA GLY A 75 0.87 -4.69 0.61
C GLY A 75 1.82 -5.57 -0.20
N ALA A 76 1.35 -6.74 -0.65
CA ALA A 76 2.16 -7.67 -1.44
C ALA A 76 2.55 -7.11 -2.81
N GLN A 77 1.60 -6.49 -3.54
CA GLN A 77 1.89 -5.90 -4.85
C GLN A 77 2.76 -4.65 -4.74
N THR A 78 2.58 -3.83 -3.70
CA THR A 78 3.43 -2.65 -3.43
C THR A 78 4.88 -3.08 -3.20
N GLN A 79 5.10 -4.08 -2.32
CA GLN A 79 6.44 -4.61 -2.07
C GLN A 79 7.09 -5.15 -3.35
N LYS A 80 6.31 -5.84 -4.18
CA LYS A 80 6.77 -6.37 -5.47
C LYS A 80 7.09 -5.26 -6.48
N ALA A 81 6.34 -4.16 -6.50
CA ALA A 81 6.61 -3.02 -7.37
C ALA A 81 7.93 -2.35 -6.99
N LEU A 82 8.16 -2.14 -5.69
CA LEU A 82 9.39 -1.53 -5.16
C LEU A 82 10.62 -2.42 -5.34
N ALA A 83 10.49 -3.74 -5.14
CA ALA A 83 11.62 -4.68 -5.31
C ALA A 83 12.07 -4.86 -6.78
N ARG A 84 11.31 -4.34 -7.74
CA ARG A 84 11.59 -4.40 -9.19
C ARG A 84 12.01 -3.04 -9.76
N ALA A 85 12.11 -2.02 -8.90
CA ALA A 85 12.57 -0.68 -9.23
C ALA A 85 14.10 -0.63 -9.26
#